data_AF-A0A6H1NKY9-F1
#
_entry.id   AF-A0A6H1NKY9-F1
#
_cell.length_a   1.000
_cell.length_b   1.000
_cell.length_c   1.000
_cell.angle_alpha   90.00
_cell.angle_beta   90.00
_cell.angle_gamma   90.00
#
_symmetry.space_group_name_H-M   'P 1'
#
loop_
_entity.id
_entity.type
_entity.pdbx_description
1 polymer ?
#
loop_
_entity_poly.entity_id
_entity_poly.type
_entity_poly.pdbx_seq_one_letter_code
_entity_poly.pdbx_strand_id
1 'polypeptide(L)'
;MPRLARDPLLAAAVSAADPAADDLSLAVRRDPVELRQWALAASAFGAALDPGLPCRARIVERGDGLQQLLLARCISRPATVELYTDTIDRAESLIDELGWRSWYPVGSVRAAALAHENAHALLHRKAMRTALREALGHTALRLGRFRVLGHVAGAEEIAAHAYARTVCGLGRSPLLLTAALAAAVDTPGRQR
;
A
#
# COMPACT_ATOMS: atom_id res chain seq x y z
N MET A 1 48.18 -32.19 -22.94
CA MET A 1 48.21 -32.63 -21.52
C MET A 1 49.34 -31.88 -20.84
N PRO A 2 49.04 -31.08 -19.80
CA PRO A 2 48.92 -31.58 -18.43
C PRO A 2 47.69 -31.04 -17.65
N ARG A 3 47.40 -31.69 -16.51
CA ARG A 3 46.40 -31.34 -15.48
C ARG A 3 46.89 -30.16 -14.63
N LEU A 4 45.97 -29.29 -14.20
CA LEU A 4 46.06 -28.59 -12.91
C LEU A 4 44.67 -28.25 -12.36
N ALA A 5 44.47 -28.66 -11.10
CA ALA A 5 43.57 -28.19 -10.05
C ALA A 5 42.14 -27.75 -10.39
N ARG A 6 41.16 -28.56 -9.93
CA ARG A 6 39.83 -28.09 -9.56
C ARG A 6 39.93 -27.48 -8.14
N ASP A 7 39.55 -26.22 -8.01
CA ASP A 7 39.37 -25.56 -6.72
C ASP A 7 38.28 -26.24 -5.89
N PRO A 8 38.52 -26.51 -4.59
CA PRO A 8 37.53 -27.05 -3.67
C PRO A 8 36.89 -25.90 -2.89
N LEU A 9 35.92 -25.21 -3.45
CA LEU A 9 35.14 -24.20 -2.70
C LEU A 9 33.70 -24.08 -3.15
N LEU A 10 33.12 -25.20 -3.62
CA LEU A 10 31.71 -25.24 -3.99
C LEU A 10 31.13 -26.65 -3.85
N ALA A 11 31.04 -27.16 -2.62
CA ALA A 11 30.03 -28.14 -2.19
C ALA A 11 30.34 -28.67 -0.77
N ALA A 12 29.56 -28.22 0.21
CA ALA A 12 29.11 -28.95 1.42
C ALA A 12 28.66 -27.86 2.43
N ALA A 13 27.36 -27.62 2.55
CA ALA A 13 26.44 -28.38 3.39
C ALA A 13 26.49 -27.91 4.86
N VAL A 14 25.38 -27.30 5.25
CA VAL A 14 24.59 -27.64 6.44
C VAL A 14 25.30 -27.60 7.80
N SER A 15 24.73 -26.73 8.65
CA SER A 15 24.70 -26.77 10.11
C SER A 15 25.78 -26.00 10.85
N ALA A 16 25.35 -24.87 11.43
CA ALA A 16 25.32 -24.74 12.88
C ALA A 16 24.19 -23.77 13.24
N ALA A 17 23.12 -24.32 13.82
CA ALA A 17 22.10 -23.54 14.51
C ALA A 17 22.72 -22.95 15.78
N ASP A 18 22.51 -21.67 16.01
CA ASP A 18 22.85 -21.00 17.27
C ASP A 18 21.57 -20.96 18.14
N PRO A 19 21.50 -21.63 19.30
CA PRO A 19 20.30 -21.74 20.14
C PRO A 19 20.17 -20.55 21.11
N ALA A 20 20.28 -19.32 20.60
CA ALA A 20 20.21 -18.10 21.41
C ALA A 20 19.37 -16.97 20.78
N ALA A 21 18.25 -17.34 20.13
CA ALA A 21 17.24 -16.40 19.65
C ALA A 21 15.83 -16.78 20.16
N ASP A 22 15.76 -17.23 21.41
CA ASP A 22 14.53 -17.23 22.21
C ASP A 22 14.32 -15.81 22.77
N ASP A 23 13.80 -14.92 21.95
CA ASP A 23 12.73 -13.94 22.27
C ASP A 23 12.58 -12.96 21.10
N LEU A 24 11.34 -12.72 20.65
CA LEU A 24 10.95 -11.88 19.50
C LEU A 24 11.29 -12.40 18.08
N SER A 25 10.64 -13.47 17.63
CA SER A 25 10.30 -13.58 16.18
C SER A 25 9.04 -14.38 15.90
N LEU A 26 7.88 -13.93 16.40
CA LEU A 26 6.59 -14.38 15.86
C LEU A 26 6.26 -13.69 14.52
N ALA A 27 7.24 -13.52 13.64
CA ALA A 27 6.99 -13.14 12.26
C ALA A 27 6.59 -14.41 11.49
N VAL A 28 5.32 -14.80 11.61
CA VAL A 28 4.76 -15.88 10.79
C VAL A 28 4.90 -15.46 9.32
N ARG A 29 5.86 -16.05 8.60
CA ARG A 29 5.93 -15.93 7.14
C ARG A 29 4.63 -16.53 6.58
N ARG A 30 3.79 -15.67 6.00
CA ARG A 30 2.52 -16.08 5.39
C ARG A 30 2.76 -16.62 4.00
N ASP A 31 1.89 -17.54 3.59
CA ASP A 31 1.89 -18.08 2.23
C ASP A 31 1.62 -16.93 1.24
N PRO A 32 2.48 -16.74 0.21
CA PRO A 32 2.24 -15.75 -0.84
C PRO A 32 0.85 -15.84 -1.50
N VAL A 33 0.28 -17.05 -1.59
CA VAL A 33 -1.07 -17.24 -2.14
C VAL A 33 -2.12 -16.62 -1.23
N GLU A 34 -2.00 -16.81 0.09
CA GLU A 34 -2.89 -16.23 1.10
C GLU A 34 -2.81 -14.70 1.07
N LEU A 35 -1.59 -14.14 1.02
CA LEU A 35 -1.39 -12.69 0.90
C LEU A 35 -2.04 -12.12 -0.37
N ARG A 36 -1.90 -12.83 -1.50
CA ARG A 36 -2.54 -12.43 -2.76
C ARG A 36 -4.06 -12.47 -2.67
N GLN A 37 -4.64 -13.48 -2.02
CA GLN A 37 -6.09 -13.57 -1.81
C GLN A 37 -6.60 -12.40 -0.97
N TRP A 38 -5.91 -12.04 0.11
CA TRP A 38 -6.28 -10.86 0.91
C TRP A 38 -6.15 -9.56 0.15
N ALA A 39 -5.08 -9.39 -0.64
CA ALA A 39 -4.93 -8.20 -1.48
C ALA A 39 -6.07 -8.08 -2.51
N LEU A 40 -6.48 -9.19 -3.13
CA LEU A 40 -7.61 -9.22 -4.06
C LEU A 40 -8.93 -8.91 -3.35
N ALA A 41 -9.18 -9.50 -2.18
CA ALA A 41 -10.40 -9.26 -1.40
C ALA A 41 -10.48 -7.80 -0.92
N ALA A 42 -9.38 -7.24 -0.40
CA ALA A 42 -9.29 -5.83 -0.03
C ALA A 42 -9.53 -4.90 -1.22
N SER A 43 -8.93 -5.21 -2.37
CA SER A 43 -9.13 -4.42 -3.59
C SER A 43 -10.58 -4.49 -4.08
N ALA A 44 -11.20 -5.66 -4.06
CA ALA A 44 -12.60 -5.83 -4.45
C ALA A 44 -13.54 -5.09 -3.49
N PHE A 45 -13.27 -5.19 -2.18
CA PHE A 45 -14.02 -4.46 -1.15
C PHE A 45 -13.96 -2.95 -1.37
N GLY A 46 -12.75 -2.39 -1.52
CA GLY A 46 -12.57 -0.96 -1.74
C GLY A 46 -13.23 -0.44 -3.02
N ALA A 47 -13.17 -1.21 -4.11
CA ALA A 47 -13.83 -0.86 -5.37
C ALA A 47 -15.37 -0.89 -5.30
N ALA A 48 -15.93 -1.64 -4.35
CA ALA A 48 -17.38 -1.76 -4.15
C ALA A 48 -17.95 -0.76 -3.12
N LEU A 49 -17.11 0.04 -2.46
CA LEU A 49 -17.57 1.05 -1.51
C LEU A 49 -18.37 2.15 -2.22
N ASP A 50 -19.48 2.55 -1.61
CA ASP A 50 -20.33 3.63 -2.12
C ASP A 50 -19.59 4.98 -2.03
N PRO A 51 -19.40 5.70 -3.15
CA PRO A 51 -18.75 7.01 -3.17
C PRO A 51 -19.58 8.15 -2.57
N GLY A 52 -20.86 7.92 -2.26
CA GLY A 52 -21.84 8.95 -1.90
C GLY A 52 -21.58 9.74 -0.61
N LEU A 53 -20.48 9.49 0.10
CA LEU A 53 -20.12 10.20 1.32
C LEU A 53 -19.01 11.23 1.03
N PRO A 54 -19.33 12.54 1.01
CA PRO A 54 -18.34 13.56 0.78
C PRO A 54 -17.35 13.64 1.94
N CYS A 55 -16.07 13.83 1.62
CA CYS A 55 -15.06 14.15 2.61
C CYS A 55 -15.39 15.50 3.26
N ARG A 56 -15.64 15.50 4.57
CA ARG A 56 -15.95 16.71 5.35
C ARG A 56 -14.72 17.35 5.98
N ALA A 57 -13.54 16.78 5.76
CA ALA A 57 -12.31 17.31 6.31
C ALA A 57 -11.93 18.62 5.62
N ARG A 58 -11.38 19.56 6.38
CA ARG A 58 -10.80 20.78 5.83
C ARG A 58 -9.56 20.41 5.01
N ILE A 59 -9.43 20.89 3.79
CA ILE A 59 -8.23 20.66 2.96
C ILE A 59 -7.22 21.78 3.22
N VAL A 60 -5.96 21.43 3.45
CA VAL A 60 -4.85 22.37 3.64
C VAL A 60 -3.69 21.94 2.76
N GLU A 61 -3.12 22.86 2.00
CA GLU A 61 -2.00 22.57 1.10
C GLU A 61 -0.65 22.79 1.81
N ARG A 62 0.32 21.92 1.50
CA ARG A 62 1.65 21.84 2.09
C ARG A 62 2.68 21.56 0.97
N GLY A 63 3.94 21.91 1.19
CA GLY A 63 5.01 21.81 0.18
C GLY A 63 6.23 21.00 0.61
N ASP A 64 6.10 20.21 1.68
CA ASP A 64 7.15 19.41 2.31
C ASP A 64 6.87 17.90 2.24
N GLY A 65 5.99 17.47 1.32
CA GLY A 65 5.58 16.07 1.22
C GLY A 65 6.63 15.17 0.59
N LEU A 66 7.50 15.70 -0.28
CA LEU A 66 8.50 14.89 -1.00
C LEU A 66 9.51 14.26 -0.04
N GLN A 67 9.85 14.96 1.04
CA GLN A 67 10.73 14.44 2.10
C GLN A 67 10.12 13.23 2.83
N GLN A 68 8.79 13.10 2.78
CA GLN A 68 8.01 12.08 3.47
C GLN A 68 7.36 11.08 2.50
N LEU A 69 7.49 11.30 1.18
CA LEU A 69 6.79 10.59 0.11
C LEU A 69 5.26 10.54 0.32
N LEU A 70 4.68 11.62 0.83
CA LEU A 70 3.25 11.72 1.11
C LEU A 70 2.55 12.56 0.04
N LEU A 71 1.47 12.03 -0.54
CA LEU A 71 0.57 12.81 -1.41
C LEU A 71 -0.48 13.56 -0.58
N ALA A 72 -0.97 12.92 0.47
CA ALA A 72 -1.91 13.48 1.43
C ALA A 72 -1.76 12.81 2.79
N ARG A 73 -2.34 13.44 3.82
CA ARG A 73 -2.46 12.89 5.16
C ARG A 73 -3.69 13.44 5.86
N CYS A 74 -4.49 12.57 6.47
CA CYS A 74 -5.57 13.00 7.36
C CYS A 74 -5.11 13.20 8.81
N ILE A 75 -5.49 14.35 9.39
CA ILE A 75 -5.37 14.70 10.80
C ILE A 75 -6.77 14.67 11.41
N SER A 76 -6.93 13.90 12.49
CA SER A 76 -8.24 13.61 13.09
C SER A 76 -8.88 14.75 13.90
N ARG A 77 -8.10 15.71 14.42
CA ARG A 77 -8.58 16.74 15.36
C ARG A 77 -7.90 18.11 15.15
N PRO A 78 -8.58 19.10 14.51
CA PRO A 78 -9.83 18.94 13.75
C PRO A 78 -9.60 18.12 12.47
N ALA A 79 -10.66 17.48 11.96
CA ALA A 79 -10.61 16.71 10.71
C ALA A 79 -10.05 17.58 9.57
N THR A 80 -8.79 17.33 9.18
CA THR A 80 -8.04 18.09 8.19
C THR A 80 -7.32 17.12 7.27
N VAL A 81 -7.40 17.31 5.96
CA VAL A 81 -6.55 16.62 4.98
C VAL A 81 -5.46 17.59 4.57
N GLU A 82 -4.22 17.28 4.93
CA GLU A 82 -3.05 17.94 4.39
C GLU A 82 -2.74 17.33 3.03
N LEU A 83 -2.63 18.17 2.00
CA LEU A 83 -2.36 17.80 0.62
C LEU A 83 -0.99 18.37 0.25
N TYR A 84 -0.06 17.52 -0.16
CA TYR A 84 1.31 17.93 -0.41
C TYR A 84 1.51 18.22 -1.91
N THR A 85 1.47 19.50 -2.26
CA THR A 85 1.45 19.96 -3.67
C THR A 85 2.76 19.64 -4.38
N ASP A 86 3.89 19.73 -3.68
CA ASP A 86 5.21 19.36 -4.22
C ASP A 86 5.28 17.89 -4.67
N THR A 87 4.68 16.99 -3.90
CA THR A 87 4.64 15.55 -4.23
C THR A 87 3.66 15.28 -5.36
N ILE A 88 2.53 16.00 -5.38
CA ILE A 88 1.55 15.91 -6.48
C ILE A 88 2.16 16.39 -7.79
N ASP A 89 2.83 17.53 -7.79
CA ASP A 89 3.48 18.09 -8.98
C ASP A 89 4.58 17.15 -9.50
N ARG A 90 5.36 16.56 -8.58
CA ARG A 90 6.34 15.53 -8.96
C ARG A 90 5.69 14.30 -9.57
N ALA A 91 4.55 13.87 -9.04
CA ALA A 91 3.80 12.72 -9.53
C ALA A 91 3.19 12.97 -10.91
N GLU A 92 2.61 14.15 -11.14
CA GLU A 92 2.11 14.57 -12.45
C GLU A 92 3.24 14.60 -13.48
N SER A 93 4.41 15.13 -13.10
CA SER A 93 5.61 15.12 -13.96
C SER A 93 6.10 13.69 -14.25
N LEU A 94 6.09 12.80 -13.24
CA LEU A 94 6.47 11.40 -13.42
C LEU A 94 5.51 10.65 -14.36
N ILE A 95 4.22 10.96 -14.30
CA ILE A 95 3.23 10.40 -15.23
C ILE A 95 3.55 10.79 -16.68
N ASP A 96 3.99 12.03 -16.91
CA ASP A 96 4.45 12.48 -18.24
C ASP A 96 5.72 11.76 -18.67
N GLU A 97 6.73 11.69 -17.81
CA GLU A 97 8.01 11.00 -18.05
C GLU A 97 7.79 9.52 -18.45
N LEU A 98 6.82 8.86 -17.82
CA LEU A 98 6.50 7.45 -18.05
C LEU A 98 5.46 7.23 -19.17
N GLY A 99 4.89 8.29 -19.74
CA GLY A 99 3.86 8.21 -20.77
C GLY A 99 2.54 7.59 -20.28
N TRP A 100 2.18 7.77 -19.01
CA TRP A 100 1.03 7.12 -18.37
C TRP A 100 -0.26 7.93 -18.38
N ARG A 101 -0.36 8.99 -19.18
CA ARG A 101 -1.54 9.87 -19.23
C ARG A 101 -2.85 9.16 -19.58
N SER A 102 -2.79 8.06 -20.34
CA SER A 102 -3.96 7.22 -20.61
C SER A 102 -4.51 6.50 -19.37
N TRP A 103 -3.71 6.34 -18.32
CA TRP A 103 -4.13 5.74 -17.05
C TRP A 103 -4.40 6.77 -15.95
N TYR A 104 -3.68 7.90 -15.99
CA TYR A 104 -3.78 8.99 -15.02
C TYR A 104 -3.92 10.34 -15.76
N PRO A 105 -5.16 10.77 -16.05
CA PRO A 105 -5.42 12.08 -16.64
C PRO A 105 -4.91 13.24 -15.78
N VAL A 106 -4.74 14.42 -16.37
CA VAL A 106 -4.29 15.63 -15.65
C VAL A 106 -5.21 15.93 -14.45
N GLY A 107 -4.61 16.19 -13.29
CA GLY A 107 -5.33 16.50 -12.05
C GLY A 107 -5.89 15.27 -11.33
N SER A 108 -5.76 14.08 -11.92
CA SER A 108 -6.25 12.84 -11.32
C SER A 108 -5.46 12.44 -10.08
N VAL A 109 -4.19 12.86 -9.95
CA VAL A 109 -3.38 12.58 -8.76
C VAL A 109 -3.99 13.23 -7.53
N ARG A 110 -4.30 14.53 -7.61
CA ARG A 110 -4.97 15.27 -6.52
C ARG A 110 -6.32 14.65 -6.17
N ALA A 111 -7.12 14.35 -7.19
CA ALA A 111 -8.44 13.74 -6.99
C ALA A 111 -8.32 12.37 -6.29
N ALA A 112 -7.37 11.54 -6.72
CA ALA A 112 -7.12 10.22 -6.15
C ALA A 112 -6.60 10.30 -4.71
N ALA A 113 -5.73 11.25 -4.39
CA ALA A 113 -5.25 11.48 -3.02
C ALA A 113 -6.42 11.83 -2.09
N LEU A 114 -7.29 12.76 -2.49
CA LEU A 114 -8.48 13.11 -1.70
C LEU A 114 -9.47 11.94 -1.56
N ALA A 115 -9.68 11.17 -2.63
CA ALA A 115 -10.52 9.98 -2.59
C ALA A 115 -9.94 8.90 -1.68
N HIS A 116 -8.62 8.72 -1.66
CA HIS A 116 -7.91 7.80 -0.77
C HIS A 116 -8.13 8.19 0.71
N GLU A 117 -7.94 9.46 1.06
CA GLU A 117 -8.22 9.93 2.43
C GLU A 117 -9.70 9.77 2.83
N ASN A 118 -10.62 9.98 1.89
CA ASN A 118 -12.04 9.72 2.13
C ASN A 118 -12.30 8.24 2.44
N ALA A 119 -11.66 7.33 1.71
CA ALA A 119 -11.76 5.90 1.97
C ALA A 119 -11.27 5.56 3.38
N HIS A 120 -10.16 6.14 3.84
CA HIS A 120 -9.69 5.97 5.21
C HIS A 120 -10.73 6.43 6.24
N ALA A 121 -11.37 7.59 6.01
CA ALA A 121 -12.44 8.08 6.89
C ALA A 121 -13.64 7.12 6.94
N LEU A 122 -13.98 6.44 5.83
CA LEU A 122 -15.01 5.40 5.79
C LEU A 122 -14.57 4.15 6.55
N LEU A 123 -13.36 3.67 6.28
CA LEU A 123 -12.78 2.48 6.88
C LEU A 123 -12.55 2.64 8.38
N HIS A 124 -12.39 3.86 8.90
CA HIS A 124 -12.32 4.14 10.33
C HIS A 124 -13.66 3.92 11.08
N ARG A 125 -14.78 3.74 10.37
CA ARG A 125 -16.06 3.40 11.00
C ARG A 125 -16.06 1.94 11.42
N LYS A 126 -16.53 1.65 12.64
CA LYS A 126 -16.55 0.28 13.21
C LYS A 126 -17.23 -0.73 12.27
N ALA A 127 -18.36 -0.36 11.69
CA ALA A 127 -19.09 -1.22 10.75
C ALA A 127 -18.26 -1.57 9.51
N MET A 128 -17.53 -0.60 8.94
CA MET A 128 -16.69 -0.81 7.75
C MET A 128 -15.47 -1.67 8.06
N ARG A 129 -14.81 -1.47 9.22
CA ARG A 129 -13.72 -2.36 9.65
C ARG A 129 -14.19 -3.80 9.82
N THR A 130 -15.37 -4.01 10.39
CA THR A 130 -15.94 -5.35 10.55
C THR A 130 -16.22 -5.97 9.18
N ALA A 131 -16.88 -5.24 8.27
CA ALA A 131 -17.17 -5.71 6.92
C ALA A 131 -15.90 -6.06 6.13
N LEU A 132 -14.83 -5.27 6.24
CA LEU A 132 -13.55 -5.58 5.62
C LEU A 132 -12.94 -6.87 6.19
N ARG A 133 -12.95 -7.07 7.52
CA ARG A 133 -12.46 -8.31 8.14
C ARG A 133 -13.26 -9.54 7.69
N GLU A 134 -14.56 -9.39 7.53
CA GLU A 134 -15.44 -10.43 6.98
C GLU A 134 -15.08 -10.76 5.54
N ALA A 135 -14.89 -9.74 4.69
CA ALA A 135 -14.49 -9.90 3.29
C ALA A 135 -13.10 -10.56 3.14
N LEU A 136 -12.15 -10.22 4.01
CA LEU A 136 -10.81 -10.83 4.02
C LEU A 136 -10.84 -12.28 4.51
N GLY A 137 -11.80 -12.63 5.36
CA GLY A 137 -11.95 -13.98 5.87
C GLY A 137 -10.69 -14.50 6.58
N HIS A 138 -9.90 -13.64 7.22
CA HIS A 138 -8.77 -14.08 8.04
C HIS A 138 -9.25 -14.52 9.43
N THR A 139 -8.92 -15.75 9.84
CA THR A 139 -9.25 -16.26 11.18
C THR A 139 -8.07 -16.09 12.12
N ALA A 140 -8.24 -15.32 13.19
CA ALA A 140 -7.24 -15.23 14.26
C ALA A 140 -7.37 -16.38 15.27
N LEU A 141 -8.61 -16.76 15.60
CA LEU A 141 -8.90 -17.84 16.53
C LEU A 141 -10.14 -18.62 16.10
N ARG A 142 -10.11 -19.94 16.28
CA ARG A 142 -11.27 -20.81 16.11
C ARG A 142 -11.40 -21.73 17.33
N LEU A 143 -12.58 -21.76 17.93
CA LEU A 143 -12.94 -22.66 19.02
C LEU A 143 -14.27 -23.34 18.68
N GLY A 144 -14.21 -24.57 18.16
CA GLY A 144 -15.36 -25.26 17.59
C GLY A 144 -16.01 -24.44 16.46
N ARG A 145 -17.30 -24.14 16.60
CA ARG A 145 -18.06 -23.28 15.65
C ARG A 145 -17.77 -21.78 15.80
N PHE A 146 -17.15 -21.35 16.89
CA PHE A 146 -16.86 -19.95 17.14
C PHE A 146 -15.60 -19.52 16.40
N ARG A 147 -15.69 -18.37 15.74
CA ARG A 147 -14.60 -17.82 14.92
C ARG A 147 -14.38 -16.35 15.28
N VAL A 148 -13.14 -15.99 15.54
CA VAL A 148 -12.69 -14.61 15.70
C VAL A 148 -11.91 -14.20 14.46
N LEU A 149 -12.35 -13.11 13.82
CA LEU A 149 -11.69 -12.58 12.63
C LEU A 149 -10.49 -11.71 13.01
N GLY A 150 -9.38 -11.95 12.34
CA GLY A 150 -8.15 -11.19 12.53
C GLY A 150 -8.08 -9.94 11.66
N HIS A 151 -7.14 -9.06 12.00
CA HIS A 151 -6.77 -7.93 11.15
C HIS A 151 -5.63 -8.36 10.22
N VAL A 152 -5.70 -7.93 8.96
CA VAL A 152 -4.62 -8.10 7.97
C VAL A 152 -3.98 -6.73 7.75
N ALA A 153 -2.72 -6.60 8.12
CA ALA A 153 -1.96 -5.37 7.93
C ALA A 153 -1.93 -4.96 6.46
N GLY A 154 -2.15 -3.67 6.18
CA GLY A 154 -2.14 -3.11 4.82
C GLY A 154 -3.41 -3.35 3.99
N ALA A 155 -4.37 -4.15 4.45
CA ALA A 155 -5.62 -4.36 3.72
C ALA A 155 -6.45 -3.08 3.58
N GLU A 156 -6.42 -2.20 4.59
CA GLU A 156 -7.10 -0.89 4.54
C GLU A 156 -6.48 0.02 3.47
N GLU A 157 -5.16 0.04 3.32
CA GLU A 157 -4.47 0.80 2.27
C GLU A 157 -4.82 0.30 0.86
N ILE A 158 -4.83 -1.03 0.66
CA ILE A 158 -5.22 -1.62 -0.63
C ILE A 158 -6.67 -1.27 -0.97
N ALA A 159 -7.58 -1.35 0.01
CA ALA A 159 -8.97 -0.95 -0.17
C ALA A 159 -9.09 0.55 -0.51
N ALA A 160 -8.34 1.41 0.18
CA ALA A 160 -8.34 2.86 -0.06
C ALA A 160 -7.84 3.22 -1.48
N HIS A 161 -6.78 2.57 -1.96
CA HIS A 161 -6.32 2.75 -3.35
C HIS A 161 -7.32 2.21 -4.38
N ALA A 162 -7.98 1.08 -4.11
CA ALA A 162 -9.00 0.54 -5.01
C ALA A 162 -10.24 1.43 -5.09
N TYR A 163 -10.65 2.02 -3.97
CA TYR A 163 -11.69 3.05 -3.92
C TYR A 163 -11.29 4.26 -4.76
N ALA A 164 -10.11 4.84 -4.51
CA ALA A 164 -9.62 6.01 -5.24
C ALA A 164 -9.53 5.75 -6.75
N ARG A 165 -9.03 4.58 -7.15
CA ARG A 165 -9.01 4.15 -8.56
C ARG A 165 -10.42 4.18 -9.17
N THR A 166 -11.39 3.62 -8.46
CA THR A 166 -12.75 3.46 -8.97
C THR A 166 -13.48 4.79 -9.08
N VAL A 167 -13.43 5.61 -8.01
CA VAL A 167 -14.09 6.92 -7.97
C VAL A 167 -13.48 7.91 -8.96
N CYS A 168 -12.16 7.86 -9.17
CA CYS A 168 -11.48 8.74 -10.12
C CYS A 168 -11.39 8.15 -11.54
N GLY A 169 -11.92 6.95 -11.80
CA GLY A 169 -11.92 6.34 -13.12
C GLY A 169 -10.52 6.03 -13.68
N LEU A 170 -9.55 5.69 -12.83
CA LEU A 170 -8.16 5.52 -13.25
C LEU A 170 -7.93 4.16 -13.93
N GLY A 171 -7.09 4.16 -14.98
CA GLY A 171 -6.73 2.94 -15.70
C GLY A 171 -5.96 1.93 -14.82
N ARG A 172 -5.12 2.44 -13.91
CA ARG A 172 -4.30 1.67 -12.96
C ARG A 172 -4.48 2.20 -11.53
N SER A 173 -4.14 1.35 -10.55
CA SER A 173 -4.23 1.72 -9.13
C SER A 173 -3.25 2.85 -8.79
N PRO A 174 -3.62 3.84 -7.96
CA PRO A 174 -2.68 4.83 -7.44
C PRO A 174 -1.47 4.22 -6.72
N LEU A 175 -1.59 3.00 -6.19
CA LEU A 175 -0.47 2.28 -5.57
C LEU A 175 0.72 2.08 -6.53
N LEU A 176 0.47 1.90 -7.83
CA LEU A 176 1.52 1.83 -8.85
C LEU A 176 2.29 3.15 -8.95
N LEU A 177 1.59 4.28 -8.90
CA LEU A 177 2.19 5.59 -8.92
C LEU A 177 3.01 5.86 -7.65
N THR A 178 2.48 5.49 -6.47
CA THR A 178 3.22 5.55 -5.21
C THR A 178 4.51 4.74 -5.26
N ALA A 179 4.47 3.53 -5.80
CA ALA A 179 5.67 2.70 -5.96
C ALA A 179 6.68 3.31 -6.95
N ALA A 180 6.21 3.88 -8.06
CA ALA A 180 7.07 4.55 -9.03
C ALA A 180 7.73 5.82 -8.46
N LEU A 181 6.97 6.60 -7.68
CA LEU A 181 7.48 7.77 -6.97
C LEU A 181 8.58 7.40 -5.97
N ALA A 182 8.35 6.38 -5.14
CA ALA A 182 9.34 5.91 -4.18
C ALA A 182 10.63 5.49 -4.90
N ALA A 183 10.52 4.69 -5.97
CA ALA A 183 11.68 4.28 -6.77
C ALA A 183 12.42 5.46 -7.42
N ALA A 184 11.69 6.50 -7.84
CA ALA A 184 12.28 7.69 -8.45
C ALA A 184 13.03 8.58 -7.44
N VAL A 185 12.59 8.61 -6.17
CA VAL A 185 13.26 9.36 -5.09
C VAL A 185 14.44 8.57 -4.51
N ASP A 186 14.33 7.24 -4.43
CA ASP A 186 15.41 6.36 -3.96
C ASP A 186 16.55 6.18 -4.96
N THR A 187 16.37 6.59 -6.22
CA THR A 187 17.45 6.57 -7.21
C THR A 187 18.38 7.76 -6.94
N PRO A 188 19.60 7.58 -6.37
CA PRO A 188 20.54 8.68 -6.25
C PRO A 188 20.81 9.25 -7.64
N GLY A 189 20.69 10.56 -7.77
CA GLY A 189 20.70 11.28 -9.04
C GLY A 189 21.77 10.74 -9.99
N ARG A 190 21.32 10.09 -11.07
CA ARG A 190 22.15 9.90 -12.25
C ARG A 190 22.28 11.28 -12.89
N GLN A 191 23.16 12.11 -12.33
CA GLN A 191 23.63 13.32 -13.00
C GLN A 191 24.12 12.93 -14.40
N ARG A 192 23.56 13.60 -15.39
CA ARG A 192 24.14 13.75 -16.72
C ARG A 192 24.38 15.23 -16.92
#